data_AF-A0A0Q9Y3A0-F1
#
_entry.id   AF-A0A0Q9Y3A0-F1
#
_cell.length_a   1.000
_cell.length_b   1.000
_cell.length_c   1.000
_cell.angle_alpha   90.00
_cell.angle_beta   90.00
_cell.angle_gamma   90.00
#
_symmetry.space_group_name_H-M   'P 1'
#
loop_
_entity.id
_entity.type
_entity.pdbx_description
1 polymer ?
#
loop_
_entity_poly.entity_id
_entity_poly.type
_entity_poly.pdbx_seq_one_letter_code
_entity_poly.pdbx_strand_id
1 'polypeptide(L)'
;MVLFSDEVKQAYKENPQYDAPIVPVPAFSEEEQKVIAIQGEAITKHRDEEIAKFIIGKRDLSEWDAYVQEIEDLGVQELIDIYEEAYNRMQEAELN
;
A
#
# COMPACT_ATOMS: atom_id res chain seq x y z
N MET A 1 25.85 24.00 -2.75
CA MET A 1 26.10 23.67 -4.18
C MET A 1 27.34 24.35 -4.78
N VAL A 2 28.33 24.80 -4.00
CA VAL A 2 29.57 25.40 -4.55
C VAL A 2 30.71 24.37 -4.67
N LEU A 3 30.58 23.22 -3.99
CA LEU A 3 31.59 22.16 -3.94
C LEU A 3 31.42 21.06 -5.00
N PHE A 4 30.41 21.16 -5.87
CA PHE A 4 30.20 20.18 -6.94
C PHE A 4 31.01 20.56 -8.18
N SER A 5 31.70 19.60 -8.79
CA SER A 5 32.33 19.78 -10.11
C SER A 5 31.26 20.11 -11.17
N ASP A 6 31.66 20.74 -12.27
CA ASP A 6 30.71 21.15 -13.31
C ASP A 6 30.00 19.93 -13.95
N GLU A 7 30.68 18.78 -13.97
CA GLU A 7 30.09 17.49 -14.36
C GLU A 7 28.96 17.05 -13.44
N VAL A 8 29.14 17.14 -12.11
CA VAL A 8 28.10 16.81 -11.15
C VAL A 8 26.91 17.77 -11.28
N LYS A 9 27.15 19.06 -11.51
CA LYS A 9 26.07 20.04 -11.76
C LYS A 9 25.27 19.71 -13.03
N GLN A 10 25.92 19.19 -14.07
CA GLN A 10 25.26 18.80 -15.30
C GLN A 10 24.44 17.52 -15.12
N ALA A 11 25.01 16.50 -14.47
CA ALA A 11 24.29 15.27 -14.11
C ALA A 11 23.04 15.57 -13.28
N TYR A 12 23.10 16.49 -12.31
CA TYR A 12 21.94 16.91 -11.52
C TYR A 12 20.83 17.58 -12.34
N LYS A 13 21.16 18.22 -13.47
CA LYS A 13 20.17 18.83 -14.37
C LYS A 13 19.53 17.81 -15.31
N GLU A 14 20.25 16.74 -15.64
CA GLU A 14 19.80 15.68 -16.55
C GLU A 14 19.06 14.55 -15.81
N ASN A 15 19.34 14.36 -14.53
CA ASN A 15 18.74 13.33 -13.67
C ASN A 15 17.19 13.35 -13.61
N PRO A 16 16.50 14.51 -13.61
CA PRO A 16 15.04 14.54 -13.49
C PRO A 16 14.27 13.81 -14.60
N GLN A 17 14.92 13.53 -15.74
CA GLN A 17 14.31 12.75 -16.82
C GLN A 17 14.22 11.25 -16.50
N TYR A 18 15.06 10.76 -15.59
CA TYR A 18 15.11 9.36 -15.16
C TYR A 18 14.45 9.14 -13.80
N ASP A 19 13.99 10.21 -13.16
CA ASP A 19 13.24 10.11 -11.92
C ASP A 19 11.91 9.39 -12.19
N ALA A 20 11.55 8.44 -11.32
CA ALA A 20 10.24 7.82 -11.38
C ALA A 20 9.16 8.90 -11.21
N PRO A 21 8.01 8.77 -11.87
CA PRO A 21 6.90 9.69 -11.64
C PRO A 21 6.60 9.73 -10.14
N ILE A 22 6.48 10.94 -9.59
CA ILE A 22 6.12 11.13 -8.19
C ILE A 22 4.71 10.58 -8.05
N VAL A 23 4.58 9.41 -7.44
CA VAL A 23 3.26 8.89 -7.05
C VAL A 23 2.83 9.71 -5.84
N PRO A 24 1.78 10.55 -5.95
CA PRO A 24 1.32 11.32 -4.81
C PRO A 24 0.85 10.34 -3.74
N VAL A 25 1.14 10.64 -2.48
CA VAL A 25 0.64 9.79 -1.40
C VAL A 25 -0.85 10.10 -1.25
N PRO A 26 -1.76 9.10 -1.30
CA PRO A 26 -3.17 9.34 -1.07
C PRO A 26 -3.35 10.02 0.29
N ALA A 27 -4.01 11.18 0.31
CA ALA A 27 -4.35 11.84 1.55
C ALA A 27 -5.51 11.08 2.19
N PHE A 28 -5.23 10.37 3.28
CA PHE A 28 -6.24 9.76 4.12
C PHE A 28 -6.74 10.76 5.16
N SER A 29 -8.04 10.74 5.43
CA SER A 29 -8.63 11.47 6.55
C SER A 29 -8.25 10.83 7.89
N GLU A 30 -8.39 11.56 9.00
CA GLU A 30 -8.09 11.03 10.34
C GLU A 30 -8.93 9.79 10.71
N GLU A 31 -10.17 9.72 10.21
CA GLU A 31 -11.05 8.57 10.44
C GLU A 31 -10.64 7.37 9.58
N GLU A 32 -10.30 7.59 8.31
CA GLU A 32 -9.75 6.55 7.43
C GLU A 32 -8.44 5.97 8.00
N GLN A 33 -7.55 6.81 8.54
CA GLN A 33 -6.32 6.35 9.17
C GLN A 33 -6.55 5.48 10.41
N LYS A 34 -7.56 5.78 11.23
CA LYS A 34 -7.92 4.94 12.39
C LYS A 34 -8.44 3.58 11.95
N VAL A 35 -9.31 3.55 10.93
CA VAL A 35 -9.84 2.31 10.36
C VAL A 35 -8.70 1.47 9.79
N ILE A 36 -7.82 2.08 8.99
CA ILE A 36 -6.64 1.41 8.44
C ILE A 36 -5.73 0.87 9.56
N ALA A 37 -5.49 1.65 10.62
CA ALA A 37 -4.65 1.20 11.73
C ALA A 37 -5.25 0.00 12.46
N ILE A 38 -6.54 0.04 12.79
CA ILE A 38 -7.20 -1.01 13.59
C ILE A 38 -7.47 -2.26 12.75
N GLN A 39 -8.16 -2.11 11.62
CA GLN A 39 -8.51 -3.24 10.75
C GLN A 39 -7.28 -3.77 10.02
N GLY A 40 -6.41 -2.89 9.53
CA GLY A 40 -5.19 -3.30 8.83
C GLY A 40 -4.24 -4.09 9.72
N GLU A 41 -4.10 -3.72 11.01
CA GLU A 41 -3.29 -4.52 11.96
C GLU A 41 -3.91 -5.90 12.21
N ALA A 42 -5.23 -5.97 12.41
CA ALA A 42 -5.93 -7.24 12.61
C ALA A 42 -5.82 -8.18 11.39
N ILE A 43 -6.04 -7.64 10.18
CA ILE A 43 -5.94 -8.38 8.92
C ILE A 43 -4.49 -8.86 8.68
N THR A 44 -3.52 -7.97 8.90
CA THR A 44 -2.09 -8.30 8.75
C THR A 44 -1.69 -9.44 9.68
N LYS A 45 -2.14 -9.39 10.94
CA LYS A 45 -1.86 -10.44 11.92
C LYS A 45 -2.51 -11.77 11.51
N HIS A 46 -3.79 -11.77 11.13
CA HIS A 46 -4.49 -12.99 10.69
C HIS A 46 -3.82 -13.61 9.46
N ARG A 47 -3.49 -12.78 8.46
CA ARG A 47 -2.74 -13.18 7.27
C ARG A 47 -1.43 -13.88 7.64
N ASP A 48 -0.62 -13.27 8.51
CA ASP A 48 0.70 -13.82 8.86
C ASP A 48 0.58 -15.15 9.62
N GLU A 49 -0.42 -15.29 10.49
CA GLU A 49 -0.70 -16.54 11.20
C GLU A 49 -1.18 -17.66 10.25
N GLU A 50 -2.09 -17.37 9.32
CA GLU A 50 -2.62 -18.36 8.39
C GLU A 50 -1.59 -18.76 7.33
N ILE A 51 -0.85 -17.81 6.76
CA ILE A 51 0.27 -18.10 5.83
C ILE A 51 1.30 -19.00 6.52
N ALA A 52 1.65 -18.72 7.78
CA ALA A 52 2.56 -19.59 8.52
C ALA A 52 2.00 -21.02 8.64
N LYS A 53 0.69 -21.19 8.90
CA LYS A 53 0.02 -22.50 8.97
C LYS A 53 0.03 -23.23 7.63
N PHE A 54 -0.19 -22.53 6.51
CA PHE A 54 -0.10 -23.09 5.17
C PHE A 54 1.32 -23.57 4.85
N ILE A 55 2.36 -22.77 5.18
CA ILE A 55 3.76 -23.11 4.90
C ILE A 55 4.21 -24.35 5.67
N ILE A 56 3.85 -24.46 6.96
CA ILE A 56 4.23 -25.61 7.79
C ILE A 56 3.34 -26.84 7.59
N GLY A 57 2.33 -26.74 6.70
CA GLY A 57 1.38 -27.84 6.42
C GLY A 57 0.39 -28.13 7.53
N LYS A 58 0.14 -27.17 8.44
CA LYS A 58 -0.95 -27.27 9.44
C LYS A 58 -2.33 -26.97 8.84
N ARG A 59 -2.36 -26.22 7.74
CA ARG A 59 -3.57 -25.93 6.95
C ARG A 59 -3.29 -26.32 5.51
N ASP A 60 -4.22 -27.04 4.88
CA ASP A 60 -4.09 -27.46 3.49
C ASP A 60 -4.49 -26.32 2.55
N LEU A 61 -3.81 -26.17 1.41
CA LEU A 61 -4.12 -25.13 0.43
C LEU A 61 -5.50 -25.26 -0.22
N SER A 62 -6.15 -26.42 -0.11
CA SER A 62 -7.56 -26.59 -0.49
C SER A 62 -8.52 -25.76 0.36
N GLU A 63 -8.11 -25.31 1.56
CA GLU A 63 -8.89 -24.40 2.40
C GLU A 63 -8.67 -22.91 2.08
N TRP A 64 -8.00 -22.61 0.96
CA TRP A 64 -7.72 -21.23 0.54
C TRP A 64 -8.99 -20.37 0.45
N ASP A 65 -10.06 -20.91 -0.13
CA ASP A 65 -11.32 -20.16 -0.27
C ASP A 65 -11.93 -19.79 1.08
N ALA A 66 -11.81 -20.66 2.09
CA ALA A 66 -12.25 -20.37 3.45
C ALA A 66 -11.41 -19.29 4.12
N TYR A 67 -10.09 -19.29 3.89
CA TYR A 67 -9.20 -18.22 4.34
C TYR A 67 -9.57 -16.86 3.72
N VAL A 68 -9.93 -16.83 2.43
CA VAL A 68 -10.39 -15.61 1.77
C VAL A 68 -11.66 -15.08 2.44
N GLN A 69 -12.63 -15.95 2.74
CA GLN A 69 -13.85 -15.56 3.45
C GLN A 69 -13.56 -15.03 4.87
N GLU A 70 -12.62 -15.62 5.60
CA GLU A 70 -12.20 -15.11 6.92
C GLU A 70 -11.65 -13.68 6.83
N ILE A 71 -10.88 -13.36 5.78
CA ILE A 71 -10.36 -12.01 5.55
C ILE A 71 -11.46 -11.04 5.12
N GLU A 72 -12.44 -11.49 4.33
CA GLU A 72 -13.64 -10.71 4.01
C GLU A 72 -14.44 -10.37 5.27
N ASP A 73 -14.65 -11.35 6.15
CA ASP A 73 -15.37 -11.18 7.43
C ASP A 73 -14.62 -10.24 8.40
N LEU A 74 -13.30 -10.15 8.30
CA LEU A 74 -12.49 -9.19 9.06
C LEU A 74 -12.65 -7.74 8.59
N GLY A 75 -13.37 -7.50 7.50
CA GLY A 75 -13.65 -6.16 6.99
C GLY A 75 -12.62 -5.66 5.98
N VAL A 76 -11.92 -6.55 5.27
CA VAL A 76 -10.96 -6.13 4.21
C VAL A 76 -11.62 -5.27 3.14
N GLN A 77 -12.92 -5.47 2.90
CA GLN A 77 -13.66 -4.71 1.89
C GLN A 77 -13.73 -3.22 2.24
N GLU A 78 -13.96 -2.88 3.50
CA GLU A 78 -13.96 -1.48 3.95
C GLU A 78 -12.58 -0.84 3.76
N LEU A 79 -11.51 -1.62 4.00
CA LEU A 79 -10.15 -1.18 3.73
C LEU A 79 -9.95 -0.89 2.23
N ILE A 80 -10.35 -1.82 1.36
CA ILE A 80 -10.24 -1.69 -0.10
C ILE A 80 -10.97 -0.44 -0.58
N ASP A 81 -12.20 -0.23 -0.11
CA ASP A 81 -13.02 0.92 -0.50
C ASP A 81 -12.34 2.25 -0.10
N ILE A 82 -11.77 2.33 1.12
CA ILE A 82 -11.00 3.51 1.58
C ILE A 82 -9.78 3.76 0.68
N TYR A 83 -9.05 2.71 0.33
CA TYR A 83 -7.90 2.83 -0.57
C TYR A 83 -8.31 3.24 -1.99
N GLU A 84 -9.42 2.72 -2.51
CA GLU A 84 -9.94 3.07 -3.82
C GLU A 84 -10.44 4.52 -3.87
N GLU A 85 -11.17 4.98 -2.86
CA GLU A 85 -11.58 6.38 -2.74
C GLU A 85 -10.37 7.31 -2.65
N ALA A 86 -9.38 6.98 -1.81
CA ALA A 86 -8.17 7.78 -1.68
C ALA A 86 -7.36 7.80 -2.99
N TYR A 87 -7.32 6.69 -3.73
CA TYR A 87 -6.70 6.60 -5.05
C TYR A 87 -7.44 7.43 -6.11
N ASN A 88 -8.77 7.41 -6.11
CA ASN A 88 -9.57 8.24 -7.02
C ASN A 88 -9.37 9.73 -6.75
N ARG A 89 -9.36 10.15 -5.48
CA ARG A 89 -9.03 11.54 -5.08
C ARG A 89 -7.63 11.95 -5.54
N MET A 90 -6.67 11.03 -5.47
CA MET A 90 -5.30 11.27 -5.94
C MET A 90 -5.25 11.49 -7.46
N GLN A 91 -5.90 10.63 -8.25
CA GLN A 91 -5.95 10.78 -9.70
C GLN A 91 -6.65 12.08 -10.13
N GLU A 92 -7.74 12.47 -9.46
CA GLU A 92 -8.40 13.75 -9.71
C GLU A 92 -7.51 14.96 -9.35
N ALA A 93 -6.66 14.84 -8.32
CA ALA A 93 -5.70 15.87 -7.94
C ALA A 93 -4.51 15.97 -8.91
N GLU A 94 -4.06 14.86 -9.51
CA GLU A 94 -3.01 14.86 -10.55
C GLU A 94 -3.47 15.46 -11.89
N LEU A 95 -4.77 15.43 -12.17
CA LEU A 95 -5.35 15.96 -13.40
C LEU A 95 -5.61 17.48 -13.39
N ASN A 96 -5.36 18.17 -12.27
CA ASN A 96 -5.51 19.62 -12.10
C ASN A 96 -4.15 20.33 -11.93
#